data_AF-A0A958IXN9-F1
#
_entry.id   AF-A0A958IXN9-F1
#
_cell.length_a   1.000
_cell.length_b   1.000
_cell.length_c   1.000
_cell.angle_alpha   90.00
_cell.angle_beta   90.00
_cell.angle_gamma   90.00
#
_symmetry.space_group_name_H-M   'P 1'
#
loop_
_entity.id
_entity.type
_entity.pdbx_description
1 polymer ?
#
loop_
_entity_poly.entity_id
_entity_poly.type
_entity_poly.pdbx_seq_one_letter_code
_entity_poly.pdbx_strand_id
1 'polypeptide(L)'
;MFKGAANLTQADVRTADFHAFNNATLDPSIRIFGPGSSVSQDLEPEYITVVGTKAYVTCQENNAIAVVNILTAKVTDLIGLGFK
;
A
#
# COMPACT_ATOMS: atom_id res chain seq x y z
N MET A 1 -3.80 23.78 16.31
CA MET A 1 -5.18 23.74 15.78
C MET A 1 -5.19 22.83 14.57
N PHE A 2 -6.11 21.87 14.49
CA PHE A 2 -6.27 21.05 13.30
C PHE A 2 -6.70 21.94 12.13
N LYS A 3 -5.96 21.92 11.02
CA LYS A 3 -6.45 22.46 9.75
C LYS A 3 -7.65 21.56 9.36
N GLY A 4 -8.86 22.12 9.34
CA GLY A 4 -10.01 21.39 8.79
C GLY A 4 -9.78 21.01 7.32
N ALA A 5 -10.51 20.02 6.81
CA ALA A 5 -10.31 19.49 5.45
C ALA A 5 -10.29 20.57 4.35
N ALA A 6 -11.07 21.63 4.51
CA ALA A 6 -11.13 22.76 3.57
C ALA A 6 -9.83 23.57 3.45
N ASN A 7 -8.90 23.43 4.40
CA ASN A 7 -7.63 24.16 4.43
C ASN A 7 -6.42 23.27 4.11
N LEU A 8 -6.65 22.05 3.64
CA LEU A 8 -5.57 21.16 3.19
C LEU A 8 -5.05 21.64 1.83
N THR A 9 -3.74 21.59 1.69
CA THR A 9 -3.02 21.88 0.45
C THR A 9 -2.25 20.63 0.01
N GLN A 10 -1.66 20.66 -1.18
CA GLN A 10 -0.80 19.55 -1.63
C GLN A 10 0.40 19.32 -0.69
N ALA A 11 0.84 20.35 0.04
CA ALA A 11 1.92 20.21 1.03
C ALA A 11 1.51 19.39 2.26
N ASP A 12 0.21 19.21 2.51
CA ASP A 12 -0.31 18.39 3.60
C ASP A 12 -0.52 16.92 3.15
N VAL A 13 -0.38 16.62 1.85
CA VAL A 13 -0.53 15.27 1.28
C VAL A 13 0.81 14.56 1.24
N ARG A 14 0.80 13.27 1.61
CA ARG A 14 1.95 12.38 1.45
C ARG A 14 1.52 11.08 0.80
N THR A 15 2.34 10.57 -0.10
CA THR A 15 2.08 9.33 -0.83
C THR A 15 2.85 8.19 -0.18
N ALA A 16 2.13 7.14 0.19
CA ALA A 16 2.73 5.85 0.51
C ALA A 16 2.78 5.02 -0.78
N ASP A 17 3.96 4.96 -1.39
CA ASP A 17 4.21 4.18 -2.61
C ASP A 17 4.72 2.76 -2.31
N PHE A 18 4.81 1.94 -3.35
CA PHE A 18 5.31 0.56 -3.30
C PHE A 18 6.73 0.39 -3.85
N HIS A 19 7.46 1.47 -4.15
CA HIS A 19 8.76 1.36 -4.84
C HIS A 19 9.81 0.57 -4.05
N ALA A 20 9.69 0.55 -2.72
CA ALA A 20 10.53 -0.26 -1.85
C ALA A 20 10.46 -1.78 -2.16
N PHE A 21 9.38 -2.24 -2.80
CA PHE A 21 9.14 -3.66 -3.10
C PHE A 21 9.56 -4.08 -4.51
N ASN A 22 10.01 -3.16 -5.38
CA ASN A 22 10.36 -3.46 -6.77
C ASN A 22 11.46 -4.53 -6.94
N ASN A 23 12.36 -4.64 -5.96
CA ASN A 23 13.44 -5.63 -5.94
C ASN A 23 13.37 -6.56 -4.71
N ALA A 24 12.23 -6.53 -3.99
CA ALA A 24 12.05 -7.37 -2.81
C ALA A 24 11.65 -8.79 -3.22
N THR A 25 12.03 -9.77 -2.40
CA THR A 25 11.41 -11.10 -2.47
C THR A 25 10.05 -11.02 -1.80
N LEU A 26 8.99 -11.25 -2.56
CA LEU A 26 7.61 -11.23 -2.05
C LEU A 26 7.19 -12.62 -1.57
N ASP A 27 6.14 -12.68 -0.76
CA ASP A 27 5.42 -13.92 -0.51
C ASP A 27 4.93 -14.49 -1.87
N PRO A 28 5.21 -15.77 -2.18
CA PRO A 28 4.82 -16.38 -3.45
C PRO A 28 3.31 -16.43 -3.70
N SER A 29 2.46 -16.22 -2.68
CA SER A 29 1.02 -16.12 -2.87
C SER A 29 0.58 -14.75 -3.41
N ILE A 30 1.46 -13.74 -3.39
CA ILE A 30 1.20 -12.41 -3.93
C ILE A 30 1.35 -12.47 -5.45
N ARG A 31 0.34 -11.98 -6.16
CA ARG A 31 0.28 -12.05 -7.62
C ARG A 31 0.72 -10.75 -8.25
N ILE A 32 1.67 -10.86 -9.18
CA ILE A 32 2.13 -9.79 -10.06
C ILE A 32 1.89 -10.28 -11.50
N PHE A 33 1.06 -9.55 -12.24
CA PHE A 33 0.48 -9.93 -13.52
C PHE A 33 1.10 -9.21 -14.72
N GLY A 34 1.57 -7.97 -14.56
CA GLY A 34 2.00 -7.14 -15.69
C GLY A 34 3.29 -7.64 -16.35
N PRO A 35 3.26 -8.07 -17.63
CA PRO A 35 4.48 -8.41 -18.34
C PRO A 35 5.39 -7.18 -18.45
N GLY A 36 6.57 -7.25 -17.84
CA GLY A 36 7.52 -6.13 -17.83
C GLY A 36 7.15 -4.98 -16.90
N SER A 37 6.12 -5.12 -16.05
CA SER A 37 5.84 -4.15 -14.97
C SER A 37 6.75 -4.43 -13.76
N SER A 38 7.04 -3.37 -13.01
CA SER A 38 7.60 -3.50 -11.67
C SER A 38 6.49 -3.77 -10.65
N VAL A 39 6.82 -4.37 -9.50
CA VAL A 39 5.87 -4.61 -8.40
C VAL A 39 5.05 -3.36 -8.07
N SER A 40 5.69 -2.20 -7.98
CA SER A 40 5.03 -0.94 -7.63
C SER A 40 4.06 -0.41 -8.68
N GLN A 41 4.19 -0.84 -9.94
CA GLN A 41 3.24 -0.52 -11.00
C GLN A 41 2.05 -1.47 -11.03
N ASP A 42 2.21 -2.66 -10.44
CA ASP A 42 1.27 -3.77 -10.57
C ASP A 42 0.39 -3.99 -9.33
N LEU A 43 0.82 -3.49 -8.17
CA LEU A 43 0.02 -3.50 -6.95
C LEU A 43 -1.10 -2.46 -7.05
N GLU A 44 -2.35 -2.91 -6.92
CA GLU A 44 -3.55 -2.08 -7.03
C GLU A 44 -4.29 -2.01 -5.69
N PRO A 45 -4.29 -0.87 -4.95
CA PRO A 45 -4.99 -0.74 -3.68
C PRO A 45 -6.48 -0.35 -3.84
N GLU A 46 -7.41 -1.02 -3.15
CA GLU A 46 -8.87 -0.72 -3.26
C GLU A 46 -9.57 -0.33 -1.95
N TYR A 47 -9.46 -1.15 -0.89
CA TYR A 47 -10.11 -0.90 0.40
C TYR A 47 -9.09 -0.65 1.51
N ILE A 48 -9.46 0.13 2.52
CA ILE A 48 -8.58 0.49 3.65
C ILE A 48 -9.32 0.36 4.98
N THR A 49 -8.67 -0.26 5.96
CA THR A 49 -9.08 -0.24 7.37
C THR A 49 -7.97 0.38 8.21
N VAL A 50 -8.32 1.27 9.14
CA VAL A 50 -7.36 1.98 9.99
C VAL A 50 -7.45 1.49 11.43
N VAL A 51 -6.32 1.14 12.02
CA VAL A 51 -6.19 0.79 13.44
C VAL A 51 -5.00 1.54 14.03
N GLY A 52 -5.27 2.53 14.89
CA GLY A 52 -4.23 3.39 15.45
C GLY A 52 -3.45 4.14 14.38
N THR A 53 -2.13 3.91 14.31
CA THR A 53 -1.22 4.55 13.34
C THR A 53 -0.96 3.70 12.10
N LYS A 54 -1.67 2.57 11.95
CA LYS A 54 -1.56 1.67 10.81
C LYS A 54 -2.83 1.71 9.98
N ALA A 55 -2.63 1.62 8.67
CA ALA A 55 -3.67 1.29 7.72
C ALA A 55 -3.37 -0.05 7.08
N TYR A 56 -4.40 -0.87 6.90
CA TYR A 56 -4.36 -2.14 6.19
C TYR A 56 -5.14 -1.95 4.90
N VAL A 57 -4.45 -2.03 3.78
CA VAL A 57 -4.99 -1.74 2.45
C VAL A 57 -5.08 -3.04 1.68
N THR A 58 -6.24 -3.37 1.14
CA THR A 58 -6.39 -4.54 0.27
C THR A 58 -5.78 -4.24 -1.09
N CYS A 59 -5.12 -5.24 -1.67
CA CYS A 59 -4.81 -5.31 -3.09
C CYS A 59 -5.42 -6.62 -3.61
N GLN A 60 -6.71 -6.57 -3.95
CA GLN A 60 -7.52 -7.75 -4.20
C GLN A 60 -7.01 -8.55 -5.40
N GLU A 61 -6.65 -7.87 -6.49
CA GLU A 61 -6.12 -8.52 -7.67
C GLU A 61 -4.81 -9.26 -7.34
N ASN A 62 -3.96 -8.65 -6.52
CA ASN A 62 -2.67 -9.17 -6.12
C ASN A 62 -2.73 -10.22 -4.99
N ASN A 63 -3.92 -10.53 -4.45
CA ASN A 63 -4.07 -11.46 -3.31
C ASN A 63 -3.24 -11.03 -2.07
N ALA A 64 -3.22 -9.73 -1.77
CA ALA A 64 -2.34 -9.15 -0.75
C ALA A 64 -3.01 -8.09 0.13
N ILE A 65 -2.45 -7.87 1.32
CA ILE A 65 -2.70 -6.72 2.18
C ILE A 65 -1.42 -5.90 2.33
N ALA A 66 -1.47 -4.63 1.95
CA ALA A 66 -0.42 -3.67 2.22
C ALA A 66 -0.59 -3.01 3.59
N VAL A 67 0.44 -3.08 4.42
CA VAL A 67 0.44 -2.41 5.74
C VAL A 67 1.12 -1.05 5.61
N VAL A 68 0.37 0.02 5.82
CA VAL A 68 0.85 1.41 5.76
C VAL A 68 1.07 1.94 7.16
N ASN A 69 2.27 2.48 7.43
CA ASN A 69 2.51 3.35 8.56
C ASN A 69 2.08 4.78 8.20
N ILE A 70 1.02 5.25 8.84
CA ILE A 70 0.41 6.56 8.55
C ILE A 70 1.34 7.70 9.00
N LEU A 71 2.09 7.52 10.08
CA LEU A 71 3.00 8.55 10.59
C LEU A 71 4.14 8.82 9.61
N THR A 72 4.66 7.79 8.93
CA THR A 72 5.76 7.93 7.98
C THR A 72 5.32 7.99 6.52
N ALA A 73 4.05 7.71 6.23
CA ALA A 73 3.52 7.54 4.88
C ALA A 73 4.33 6.51 4.08
N LYS A 74 4.54 5.33 4.67
CA LYS A 74 5.27 4.22 4.04
C LYS A 74 4.46 2.94 4.10
N VAL A 75 4.41 2.22 2.99
CA VAL A 75 4.06 0.80 3.01
C VAL A 75 5.23 0.07 3.66
N THR A 76 4.98 -0.54 4.82
CA THR A 76 6.00 -1.24 5.61
C THR A 76 6.01 -2.73 5.37
N ASP A 77 4.92 -3.29 4.86
CA ASP A 77 4.79 -4.73 4.63
C ASP A 77 3.77 -5.06 3.54
N LEU A 78 3.93 -6.22 2.92
CA LEU A 78 2.99 -6.84 1.98
C LEU A 78 2.72 -8.26 2.45
N ILE A 79 1.49 -8.51 2.90
CA ILE A 79 1.07 -9.79 3.46
C ILE A 79 0.25 -10.53 2.42
N GLY A 80 0.73 -11.70 1.98
CA GLY A 80 -0.03 -12.61 1.13
C GLY A 80 -1.23 -13.19 1.88
N LEU A 81 -2.37 -13.32 1.19
CA LEU A 81 -3.59 -13.92 1.77
C LEU A 81 -3.62 -15.45 1.67
N GLY A 82 -2.53 -16.07 1.22
CA GLY A 82 -2.42 -17.52 1.06
C GLY A 82 -3.08 -18.02 -0.22
N PHE A 83 -3.43 -19.31 -0.24
CA PHE A 83 -3.96 -19.97 -1.41
C PHE A 83 -5.49 -19.85 -1.49
N LYS A 84 -5.99 -19.70 -2.72
CA LYS A 84 -7.41 -19.79 -3.05
C LYS A 84 -7.84 -21.24 -3.25
#